data_AF-A0A9Q0ZLD2-F1
#
_entry.id   AF-A0A9Q0ZLD2-F1
#
_cell.length_a   1.000
_cell.length_b   1.000
_cell.length_c   1.000
_cell.angle_alpha   90.00
_cell.angle_beta   90.00
_cell.angle_gamma   90.00
#
_symmetry.space_group_name_H-M   'P 1'
#
loop_
_entity.id
_entity.type
_entity.pdbx_description
1 polymer ?
#
loop_
_entity_poly.entity_id
_entity_poly.type
_entity_poly.pdbx_seq_one_letter_code
_entity_poly.pdbx_strand_id
1 'polypeptide(L)'
;MTRREAPAPALTSLLSQKFLLSKRKKSGSDPMVNFIRELHKDLEVVYVGQLCLSWEILHWQYEKALELWDSDPYGMRLYNEVAGEFQQFQVLLQRFIENEPFEGPRVQSYIKNRCVLRNLLQVPLLREDSMKGKRARRKGKDGDSITSDMLVEIMEESIRIFWQFLRSDKDAENVISKGRKGTQIEPQDPTERELLTEVRTSLQKKEKRLKDISRSGSSILRKFQKASGGQF
;
A
#
# COMPACT_ATOMS: atom_id res chain seq x y z
N MET A 1 6.74 -75.44 -13.56
CA MET A 1 5.86 -74.58 -12.75
C MET A 1 6.49 -74.36 -11.39
N THR A 2 6.90 -73.11 -11.09
CA THR A 2 6.84 -72.44 -9.78
C THR A 2 7.62 -71.14 -9.88
N ARG A 3 6.90 -70.06 -10.19
CA ARG A 3 7.39 -68.68 -10.21
C ARG A 3 7.38 -68.21 -8.75
N ARG A 4 8.55 -68.06 -8.13
CA ARG A 4 8.69 -67.43 -6.80
C ARG A 4 8.95 -65.94 -7.00
N GLU A 5 8.04 -65.12 -6.48
CA GLU A 5 8.24 -63.69 -6.35
C GLU A 5 9.41 -63.38 -5.42
N ALA A 6 10.23 -62.40 -5.81
CA ALA A 6 11.29 -61.84 -4.98
C ALA A 6 10.82 -60.47 -4.43
N PRO A 7 11.10 -60.16 -3.15
CA PRO A 7 10.58 -58.96 -2.50
C PRO A 7 11.33 -57.71 -2.95
N ALA A 8 10.60 -56.62 -3.15
CA ALA A 8 11.16 -55.32 -3.49
C ALA A 8 12.08 -54.80 -2.38
N PRO A 9 13.32 -54.35 -2.69
CA PRO A 9 14.20 -53.78 -1.69
C PRO A 9 13.77 -52.35 -1.35
N ALA A 10 13.49 -52.14 -0.06
CA ALA A 10 13.21 -50.84 0.53
C ALA A 10 14.38 -49.86 0.29
N LEU A 11 14.05 -48.65 -0.17
CA LEU A 11 14.99 -47.56 -0.38
C LEU A 11 15.53 -47.06 0.97
N THR A 12 16.68 -47.58 1.38
CA THR A 12 17.49 -47.03 2.47
C THR A 12 18.24 -45.79 1.96
N SER A 13 17.61 -44.63 2.10
CA SER A 13 18.25 -43.33 1.92
C SER A 13 19.23 -43.05 3.07
N LEU A 14 20.48 -43.46 2.88
CA LEU A 14 21.62 -43.04 3.69
C LEU A 14 22.40 -41.99 2.91
N LEU A 15 22.42 -40.75 3.40
CA LEU A 15 23.45 -39.70 3.23
C LEU A 15 22.98 -38.47 4.03
N SER A 16 23.03 -38.55 5.37
CA SER A 16 24.16 -38.13 6.21
C SER A 16 24.50 -36.63 6.12
N GLN A 17 24.02 -35.91 7.14
CA GLN A 17 24.74 -34.91 7.93
C GLN A 17 25.73 -34.01 7.19
N LYS A 18 25.26 -32.80 6.80
CA LYS A 18 26.00 -31.55 7.04
C LYS A 18 25.04 -30.39 7.32
N PHE A 19 24.23 -30.52 8.38
CA PHE A 19 23.81 -29.33 9.13
C PHE A 19 25.06 -28.79 9.83
N LEU A 20 25.88 -28.03 9.09
CA LEU A 20 26.87 -27.17 9.69
C LEU A 20 26.10 -26.04 10.37
N LEU A 21 25.70 -26.33 11.61
CA LEU A 21 25.68 -25.38 12.71
C LEU A 21 27.01 -24.63 12.67
N SER A 22 27.04 -23.57 11.88
CA SER A 22 28.04 -22.52 12.03
C SER A 22 27.91 -22.06 13.47
N LYS A 23 28.85 -22.48 14.31
CA LYS A 23 29.07 -21.97 15.66
C LYS A 23 29.39 -20.50 15.52
N ARG A 24 28.36 -19.69 15.31
CA ARG A 24 28.40 -18.27 15.62
C ARG A 24 28.52 -18.25 17.13
N LYS A 25 29.67 -17.79 17.64
CA LYS A 25 29.72 -17.23 19.00
C LYS A 25 28.69 -16.09 19.00
N LYS A 26 27.43 -16.43 19.30
CA LYS A 26 26.40 -15.47 19.64
C LYS A 26 26.89 -14.86 20.94
N SER A 27 27.32 -13.61 20.92
CA SER A 27 27.27 -12.79 22.13
C SER A 27 25.91 -13.05 22.76
N GLY A 28 25.87 -13.49 24.02
CA GLY A 28 24.66 -13.97 24.68
C GLY A 28 23.58 -12.88 24.74
N SER A 29 22.80 -12.75 23.67
CA SER A 29 21.54 -12.04 23.72
C SER A 29 20.50 -13.00 24.26
N ASP A 30 19.79 -12.54 25.29
CA ASP A 30 18.65 -13.21 25.88
C ASP A 30 17.73 -13.78 24.76
N PRO A 31 17.38 -15.08 24.80
CA PRO A 31 16.43 -15.68 23.87
C PRO A 31 15.18 -14.84 23.65
N MET A 32 14.68 -14.18 24.71
CA MET A 32 13.51 -13.30 24.64
C MET A 32 13.75 -12.08 23.75
N VAL A 33 14.91 -11.45 23.83
CA VAL A 33 15.27 -10.29 23.01
C VAL A 33 15.40 -10.67 21.53
N ASN A 34 15.88 -11.89 21.25
CA ASN A 34 15.95 -12.39 19.88
C ASN A 34 14.55 -12.64 19.30
N PHE A 35 13.67 -13.25 20.09
CA PHE A 35 12.28 -13.49 19.71
C PHE A 35 11.52 -12.19 19.44
N ILE A 36 11.62 -11.20 20.32
CA ILE A 36 10.98 -9.88 20.14
C ILE A 36 11.45 -9.22 18.84
N ARG A 37 12.74 -9.33 18.53
CA ARG A 37 13.30 -8.77 17.29
C ARG A 37 12.80 -9.49 16.03
N GLU A 38 12.70 -10.81 16.07
CA GLU A 38 12.15 -11.60 14.96
C GLU A 38 10.68 -11.26 14.73
N LEU A 39 9.88 -11.23 15.81
CA LEU A 39 8.48 -10.79 15.73
C LEU A 39 8.34 -9.39 15.15
N HIS A 40 9.20 -8.44 15.53
CA HIS A 40 9.14 -7.09 14.99
C HIS A 40 9.38 -7.06 13.47
N LYS A 41 10.31 -7.87 12.95
CA LYS A 41 10.54 -8.01 11.52
C LYS A 41 9.32 -8.58 10.80
N ASP A 42 8.69 -9.60 11.36
CA ASP A 42 7.49 -10.19 10.76
C ASP A 42 6.33 -9.18 10.70
N LEU A 43 6.17 -8.37 11.76
CA LEU A 43 5.18 -7.29 11.78
C LEU A 43 5.49 -6.19 10.75
N GLU A 44 6.77 -5.87 10.53
CA GLU A 44 7.20 -4.95 9.49
C GLU A 44 6.85 -5.46 8.09
N VAL A 45 7.09 -6.75 7.81
CA VAL A 45 6.70 -7.39 6.55
C VAL A 45 5.19 -7.29 6.31
N VAL A 46 4.38 -7.56 7.34
CA VAL A 46 2.91 -7.42 7.24
C VAL A 46 2.51 -5.96 6.98
N TYR A 47 3.15 -5.01 7.64
CA TYR A 47 2.88 -3.58 7.45
C TYR A 47 3.21 -3.12 6.03
N VAL A 48 4.43 -3.40 5.55
CA VAL A 48 4.88 -3.06 4.21
C VAL A 48 4.05 -3.78 3.15
N GLY A 49 3.72 -5.05 3.36
CA GLY A 49 2.82 -5.79 2.48
C GLY A 49 1.45 -5.14 2.36
N GLN A 50 0.86 -4.70 3.47
CA GLN A 50 -0.43 -3.99 3.43
C GLN A 50 -0.31 -2.64 2.74
N LEU A 51 0.76 -1.89 2.97
CA LEU A 51 1.04 -0.62 2.28
C LEU A 51 1.06 -0.81 0.76
N CYS A 52 1.86 -1.76 0.27
CA CYS A 52 1.97 -2.06 -1.15
C CYS A 52 0.61 -2.49 -1.73
N LEU A 53 -0.09 -3.41 -1.07
CA LEU A 53 -1.40 -3.87 -1.52
C LEU A 53 -2.41 -2.72 -1.59
N SER A 54 -2.41 -1.83 -0.60
CA SER A 54 -3.30 -0.67 -0.58
C SER A 54 -3.01 0.29 -1.73
N TRP A 55 -1.72 0.53 -2.02
CA TRP A 55 -1.32 1.35 -3.16
C TRP A 55 -1.81 0.77 -4.48
N GLU A 56 -1.56 -0.52 -4.72
CA GLU A 56 -1.96 -1.20 -5.97
C GLU A 56 -3.49 -1.17 -6.15
N ILE A 57 -4.25 -1.46 -5.10
CA ILE A 57 -5.71 -1.39 -5.17
C ILE A 57 -6.16 0.05 -5.40
N LEU A 58 -5.62 1.03 -4.69
CA LEU A 58 -6.03 2.43 -4.83
C LEU A 58 -5.78 2.96 -6.25
N HIS A 59 -4.60 2.67 -6.80
CA HIS A 59 -4.25 3.05 -8.17
C HIS A 59 -5.17 2.38 -9.19
N TRP A 60 -5.39 1.06 -9.05
CA TRP A 60 -6.27 0.32 -9.95
C TRP A 60 -7.72 0.82 -9.89
N GLN A 61 -8.26 1.05 -8.69
CA GLN A 61 -9.61 1.59 -8.51
C GLN A 61 -9.73 2.98 -9.15
N TYR A 62 -8.69 3.82 -9.04
CA TYR A 62 -8.67 5.14 -9.66
C TYR A 62 -8.69 5.07 -11.19
N GLU A 63 -7.91 4.18 -11.79
CA GLU A 63 -7.98 3.92 -13.24
C GLU A 63 -9.38 3.46 -13.66
N LYS A 64 -10.01 2.56 -12.89
CA LYS A 64 -11.40 2.15 -13.14
C LYS A 64 -12.38 3.30 -13.01
N ALA A 65 -12.21 4.19 -12.04
CA ALA A 65 -13.07 5.36 -11.88
C ALA A 65 -12.96 6.33 -13.07
N LEU A 66 -11.77 6.50 -13.64
CA LEU A 66 -11.57 7.28 -14.87
C LEU A 66 -12.30 6.67 -16.07
N GLU A 67 -12.22 5.34 -16.24
CA GLU A 67 -12.97 4.63 -17.28
C GLU A 67 -14.49 4.79 -17.11
N LEU A 68 -14.99 4.72 -15.86
CA LEU A 68 -16.41 4.92 -15.58
C LEU A 68 -16.85 6.34 -15.87
N TRP A 69 -16.05 7.33 -15.49
CA TRP A 69 -16.28 8.75 -15.77
C TRP A 69 -16.37 9.03 -17.26
N ASP A 70 -15.44 8.51 -18.06
CA ASP A 70 -15.46 8.64 -19.53
C ASP A 70 -16.69 7.97 -20.16
N SER A 71 -17.16 6.87 -19.57
CA SER A 71 -18.35 6.13 -20.01
C SER A 71 -19.70 6.73 -19.58
N ASP A 72 -19.70 7.75 -18.71
CA ASP A 72 -20.91 8.39 -18.16
C ASP A 72 -20.95 9.89 -18.49
N PRO A 73 -21.07 10.27 -19.78
CA PRO A 73 -21.02 11.67 -20.22
C PRO A 73 -22.18 12.52 -19.69
N TYR A 74 -23.24 11.89 -19.19
CA TYR A 74 -24.41 12.56 -18.64
C TYR A 74 -24.43 12.56 -17.10
N GLY A 75 -23.45 11.94 -16.43
CA GLY A 75 -23.37 11.91 -14.96
C GLY A 75 -24.58 11.22 -14.30
N MET A 76 -25.12 10.19 -14.92
CA MET A 76 -26.36 9.53 -14.46
C MET A 76 -26.11 8.47 -13.38
N ARG A 77 -24.87 8.00 -13.24
CA ARG A 77 -24.45 7.03 -12.22
C ARG A 77 -24.10 7.76 -10.93
N LEU A 78 -24.46 7.14 -9.81
CA LEU A 78 -24.26 7.70 -8.48
C LEU A 78 -23.39 6.78 -7.64
N TYR A 79 -22.55 7.37 -6.80
CA TYR A 79 -21.51 6.68 -6.04
C TYR A 79 -21.44 7.15 -4.58
N ASN A 80 -22.57 7.53 -3.99
CA ASN A 80 -22.62 8.13 -2.66
C ASN A 80 -22.08 7.21 -1.58
N GLU A 81 -22.39 5.91 -1.65
CA GLU A 81 -21.95 4.94 -0.65
C GLU A 81 -20.42 4.82 -0.67
N VAL A 82 -19.86 4.55 -1.85
CA VAL A 82 -18.42 4.38 -2.03
C VAL A 82 -17.65 5.68 -1.76
N ALA A 83 -18.20 6.82 -2.14
CA ALA A 83 -17.61 8.12 -1.80
C ALA A 83 -17.48 8.31 -0.28
N GLY A 84 -18.51 7.94 0.49
CA GLY A 84 -18.46 7.94 1.95
C GLY A 84 -17.42 6.98 2.51
N GLU A 85 -17.26 5.79 1.91
CA GLU A 85 -16.20 4.85 2.28
C GLU A 85 -14.80 5.41 2.00
N PHE A 86 -14.60 6.11 0.88
CA PHE A 86 -13.32 6.78 0.57
C PHE A 86 -13.03 7.93 1.53
N GLN A 87 -14.03 8.72 1.88
CA GLN A 87 -13.88 9.75 2.92
C GLN A 87 -13.48 9.14 4.26
N GLN A 88 -14.09 8.01 4.64
CA GLN A 88 -13.69 7.30 5.86
C GLN A 88 -12.26 6.77 5.77
N PHE A 89 -11.84 6.23 4.62
CA PHE A 89 -10.46 5.81 4.37
C PHE A 89 -9.47 6.98 4.55
N GLN A 90 -9.78 8.15 3.98
CA GLN A 90 -8.99 9.38 4.13
C GLN A 90 -8.84 9.77 5.61
N VAL A 91 -9.95 9.83 6.35
CA VAL A 91 -9.96 10.16 7.78
C VAL A 91 -9.11 9.20 8.60
N LEU A 92 -9.16 7.90 8.30
CA LEU A 92 -8.35 6.89 9.00
C LEU A 92 -6.85 7.12 8.79
N LEU A 93 -6.42 7.46 7.57
CA LEU A 93 -5.02 7.76 7.27
C LEU A 93 -4.57 9.05 7.94
N GLN A 94 -5.35 10.13 7.84
CA GLN A 94 -5.03 11.41 8.46
C GLN A 94 -4.93 11.29 9.98
N ARG A 95 -5.92 10.65 10.61
CA ARG A 95 -5.93 10.41 12.05
C ARG A 95 -4.71 9.60 12.50
N PHE A 96 -4.30 8.61 11.71
CA PHE A 96 -3.08 7.86 12.00
C PHE A 96 -1.85 8.77 11.97
N ILE A 97 -1.68 9.60 10.94
CA ILE A 97 -0.55 10.54 10.82
C ILE A 97 -0.54 11.54 12.00
N GLU A 98 -1.70 12.04 12.40
CA GLU A 98 -1.83 12.99 13.51
C GLU A 98 -1.52 12.37 14.86
N ASN A 99 -1.94 11.12 15.09
CA ASN A 99 -1.76 10.42 16.36
C ASN A 99 -0.37 9.76 16.50
N GLU A 100 0.25 9.37 15.39
CA GLU A 100 1.52 8.64 15.37
C GLU A 100 2.62 9.24 16.27
N PRO A 101 2.85 10.57 16.31
CA PRO A 101 3.86 11.17 17.18
C PRO A 101 3.69 10.86 18.67
N PHE A 102 2.49 10.45 19.09
CA PHE A 102 2.14 10.15 20.48
C PHE A 102 2.07 8.63 20.77
N GLU A 103 2.11 7.77 19.75
CA GLU A 103 1.82 6.33 19.88
C GLU A 103 3.06 5.41 19.78
N GLY A 104 4.26 5.97 19.63
CA GLY A 104 5.52 5.23 19.61
C GLY A 104 5.91 4.74 18.20
N PRO A 105 6.63 3.60 18.06
CA PRO A 105 7.09 3.12 16.76
C PRO A 105 5.95 2.83 15.77
N ARG A 106 6.09 3.29 14.52
CA ARG A 106 5.04 3.26 13.49
C ARG A 106 4.44 1.87 13.27
N VAL A 107 5.27 0.84 13.08
CA VAL A 107 4.81 -0.55 12.89
C VAL A 107 3.98 -1.02 14.09
N GLN A 108 4.39 -0.69 15.31
CA GLN A 108 3.67 -1.10 16.51
C GLN A 108 2.34 -0.34 16.65
N SER A 109 2.34 0.96 16.40
CA SER A 109 1.11 1.77 16.36
C SER A 109 0.16 1.25 15.29
N TYR A 110 0.65 0.92 14.09
CA TYR A 110 -0.17 0.35 13.01
C TYR A 110 -0.87 -0.94 13.44
N ILE A 111 -0.15 -1.90 14.03
CA ILE A 111 -0.72 -3.19 14.46
C ILE A 111 -1.75 -2.98 15.57
N LYS A 112 -1.47 -2.12 16.55
CA LYS A 112 -2.45 -1.77 17.60
C LYS A 112 -3.70 -1.12 17.01
N ASN A 113 -3.52 -0.17 16.09
CA ASN A 113 -4.62 0.52 15.43
C ASN A 113 -5.45 -0.44 14.58
N ARG A 114 -4.85 -1.38 13.84
CA ARG A 114 -5.58 -2.40 13.06
C ARG A 114 -6.54 -3.26 13.89
N CYS A 115 -6.24 -3.49 15.18
CA CYS A 115 -7.15 -4.21 16.08
C CYS A 115 -8.44 -3.43 16.37
N VAL A 116 -8.36 -2.10 16.42
CA VAL A 116 -9.48 -1.19 16.76
C VAL A 116 -10.16 -0.65 15.49
N LEU A 117 -9.35 -0.23 14.52
CA LEU A 117 -9.68 0.39 13.24
C LEU A 117 -9.34 -0.59 12.12
N ARG A 118 -10.18 -1.61 11.96
CA ARG A 118 -9.94 -2.73 11.02
C ARG A 118 -9.73 -2.28 9.57
N ASN A 119 -10.31 -1.14 9.21
CA ASN A 119 -10.28 -0.58 7.85
C ASN A 119 -9.05 0.32 7.58
N LEU A 120 -8.12 0.48 8.52
CA LEU A 120 -6.90 1.26 8.29
C LEU A 120 -6.06 0.63 7.17
N LEU A 121 -5.73 1.41 6.13
CA LEU A 121 -5.10 0.90 4.89
C LEU A 121 -5.97 -0.16 4.18
N GLN A 122 -7.30 -0.08 4.27
CA GLN A 122 -8.18 -0.89 3.43
C GLN A 122 -8.88 0.02 2.44
N VAL A 123 -8.54 -0.13 1.17
CA VAL A 123 -9.11 0.68 0.09
C VAL A 123 -10.55 0.21 -0.17
N PRO A 124 -11.53 1.14 -0.20
CA PRO A 124 -12.91 0.84 -0.60
C PRO A 124 -12.98 0.28 -2.03
N LEU A 125 -13.98 -0.55 -2.28
CA LEU A 125 -14.18 -1.15 -3.60
C LEU A 125 -15.23 -0.35 -4.38
N LEU A 126 -14.91 0.01 -5.61
CA LEU A 126 -15.78 0.75 -6.51
C LEU A 126 -17.07 -0.03 -6.81
N ARG A 127 -18.21 0.62 -6.54
CA ARG A 127 -19.58 0.09 -6.64
C ARG A 127 -20.53 1.25 -6.93
N GLU A 128 -21.45 1.05 -7.87
CA GLU A 128 -22.52 2.00 -8.15
C GLU A 128 -23.67 1.85 -7.13
N ASP A 129 -24.32 2.96 -6.77
CA ASP A 129 -25.46 2.97 -5.86
C ASP A 129 -26.66 2.20 -6.44
N SER A 130 -27.25 1.30 -5.64
CA SER A 130 -28.38 0.49 -6.11
C SER A 130 -29.64 1.33 -6.41
N MET A 131 -30.31 1.03 -7.54
CA MET A 131 -31.56 1.67 -7.95
C MET A 131 -32.70 1.55 -6.92
N LYS A 132 -32.64 0.60 -5.99
CA LYS A 132 -33.67 0.37 -4.96
C LYS A 132 -33.76 1.52 -3.94
N GLY A 133 -32.66 2.24 -3.69
CA GLY A 133 -32.64 3.45 -2.86
C GLY A 133 -33.26 4.69 -3.53
N LYS A 134 -33.44 4.67 -4.86
CA LYS A 134 -33.89 5.83 -5.64
C LYS A 134 -35.35 6.23 -5.39
N ARG A 135 -36.19 5.34 -4.84
CA ARG A 135 -37.60 5.66 -4.52
C ARG A 135 -37.79 6.37 -3.17
N ALA A 136 -36.87 6.20 -2.22
CA ALA A 136 -36.94 6.85 -0.91
C ALA A 136 -36.32 8.26 -0.91
N ARG A 137 -35.32 8.52 -1.79
CA ARG A 137 -34.52 9.75 -1.78
C ARG A 137 -34.98 10.85 -2.74
N ARG A 138 -35.89 10.56 -3.68
CA ARG A 138 -36.46 11.56 -4.63
C ARG A 138 -37.21 12.74 -3.98
N LYS A 139 -37.36 12.77 -2.65
CA LYS A 139 -38.01 13.86 -1.92
C LYS A 139 -37.05 14.80 -1.18
N GLY A 140 -35.73 14.61 -1.29
CA GLY A 140 -34.77 15.42 -0.54
C GLY A 140 -33.48 15.71 -1.30
N LYS A 141 -33.40 16.94 -1.80
CA LYS A 141 -32.17 17.70 -2.09
C LYS A 141 -31.31 17.19 -3.26
N ASP A 142 -31.47 17.84 -4.39
CA ASP A 142 -30.75 17.68 -5.66
C ASP A 142 -29.24 18.04 -5.61
N GLY A 143 -28.65 18.11 -4.42
CA GLY A 143 -27.29 18.63 -4.20
C GLY A 143 -26.36 17.75 -3.36
N ASP A 144 -26.78 16.53 -3.03
CA ASP A 144 -26.02 15.59 -2.17
C ASP A 144 -25.68 14.29 -2.92
N SER A 145 -25.74 14.31 -4.25
CA SER A 145 -25.53 13.15 -5.11
C SER A 145 -24.11 13.17 -5.67
N ILE A 146 -23.29 12.18 -5.30
CA ILE A 146 -21.93 12.03 -5.84
C ILE A 146 -21.98 11.39 -7.22
N THR A 147 -21.59 12.15 -8.23
CA THR A 147 -21.41 11.74 -9.63
C THR A 147 -20.03 11.11 -9.87
N SER A 148 -19.80 10.59 -11.08
CA SER A 148 -18.53 9.94 -11.44
C SER A 148 -17.32 10.89 -11.42
N ASP A 149 -17.49 12.15 -11.83
CA ASP A 149 -16.46 13.20 -11.78
C ASP A 149 -16.08 13.53 -10.33
N MET A 150 -17.07 13.74 -9.46
CA MET A 150 -16.85 13.97 -8.04
C MET A 150 -16.16 12.78 -7.37
N LEU A 151 -16.51 11.55 -7.76
CA LEU A 151 -15.84 10.36 -7.25
C LEU A 151 -14.36 10.33 -7.64
N VAL A 152 -14.03 10.64 -8.90
CA VAL A 152 -12.63 10.73 -9.35
C VAL A 152 -11.85 11.74 -8.49
N GLU A 153 -12.42 12.91 -8.21
CA GLU A 153 -11.78 13.91 -7.34
C GLU A 153 -11.55 13.40 -5.91
N ILE A 154 -12.53 12.71 -5.33
CA ILE A 154 -12.42 12.08 -3.99
C ILE A 154 -11.30 11.03 -3.99
N MET A 155 -11.16 10.25 -5.07
CA MET A 155 -10.12 9.24 -5.19
C MET A 155 -8.73 9.85 -5.40
N GLU A 156 -8.62 10.94 -6.16
CA GLU A 156 -7.38 11.71 -6.26
C GLU A 156 -6.94 12.23 -4.89
N GLU A 157 -7.86 12.76 -4.09
CA GLU A 157 -7.55 13.21 -2.73
C GLU A 157 -7.11 12.05 -1.84
N SER A 158 -7.74 10.88 -1.98
CA SER A 158 -7.32 9.65 -1.31
C SER A 158 -5.88 9.26 -1.67
N ILE A 159 -5.49 9.40 -2.94
CA ILE A 159 -4.11 9.18 -3.40
C ILE A 159 -3.15 10.20 -2.77
N ARG A 160 -3.52 11.48 -2.72
CA ARG A 160 -2.70 12.54 -2.11
C ARG A 160 -2.46 12.29 -0.62
N ILE A 161 -3.51 11.92 0.11
CA ILE A 161 -3.44 11.59 1.54
C ILE A 161 -2.61 10.33 1.76
N PHE A 162 -2.80 9.29 0.94
CA PHE A 162 -1.96 8.09 1.00
C PHE A 162 -0.48 8.40 0.74
N TRP A 163 -0.18 9.28 -0.21
CA TRP A 163 1.18 9.74 -0.45
C TRP A 163 1.75 10.54 0.72
N GLN A 164 0.94 11.37 1.39
CA GLN A 164 1.34 12.05 2.62
C GLN A 164 1.60 11.05 3.76
N PHE A 165 0.75 10.03 3.89
CA PHE A 165 0.93 8.93 4.84
C PHE A 165 2.27 8.23 4.63
N LEU A 166 2.63 7.91 3.39
CA LEU A 166 3.93 7.30 3.08
C LEU A 166 5.11 8.21 3.43
N ARG A 167 5.00 9.51 3.13
CA ARG A 167 6.06 10.49 3.42
C ARG A 167 6.20 10.82 4.91
N SER A 168 5.16 10.62 5.70
CA SER A 168 5.23 10.83 7.15
C SER A 168 6.02 9.74 7.87
N ASP A 169 6.32 8.62 7.19
CA ASP A 169 7.15 7.55 7.72
C ASP A 169 8.62 8.02 7.87
N LYS A 170 8.95 8.47 9.08
CA LYS A 170 10.26 9.04 9.44
C LYS A 170 11.41 8.04 9.27
N ASP A 171 11.14 6.74 9.28
CA ASP A 171 12.17 5.72 9.10
C ASP A 171 12.56 5.53 7.63
N ALA A 172 11.70 5.92 6.68
CA ALA A 172 12.06 6.00 5.26
C ALA A 172 13.11 7.09 4.99
N GLU A 173 12.95 8.29 5.57
CA GLU A 173 13.95 9.37 5.45
C GLU A 173 15.25 9.04 6.19
N ASN A 174 15.17 8.36 7.34
CA ASN A 174 16.35 7.95 8.10
C ASN A 174 17.13 6.83 7.42
N VAL A 175 16.50 5.88 6.72
CA VAL A 175 17.22 4.84 5.94
C VAL A 175 17.89 5.46 4.70
N ILE A 176 17.27 6.47 4.08
CA ILE A 176 17.86 7.22 2.96
C ILE A 176 19.02 8.11 3.43
N SER A 177 18.91 8.73 4.62
CA SER A 177 19.91 9.67 5.15
C SER A 177 21.02 9.02 5.99
N LYS A 178 20.77 7.88 6.65
CA LYS A 178 21.75 7.14 7.48
C LYS A 178 22.54 6.08 6.70
N GLY A 179 22.52 6.10 5.37
CA GLY A 179 23.50 5.38 4.54
C GLY A 179 24.96 5.78 4.82
N ARG A 180 25.22 6.78 5.69
CA ARG A 180 26.55 7.29 6.03
C ARG A 180 27.04 6.99 7.45
N LYS A 181 26.20 6.56 8.40
CA LYS A 181 26.65 6.17 9.75
C LYS A 181 25.85 4.98 10.26
N GLY A 182 26.54 3.85 10.29
CA GLY A 182 25.98 2.52 10.49
C GLY A 182 25.31 2.33 11.84
N THR A 183 24.04 1.98 11.78
CA THR A 183 23.41 0.93 12.60
C THR A 183 22.18 0.41 11.83
N GLN A 184 22.39 -0.31 10.74
CA GLN A 184 21.33 -1.06 10.04
C GLN A 184 21.94 -2.36 9.55
N ILE A 185 21.14 -3.42 9.57
CA ILE A 185 21.47 -4.75 9.07
C ILE A 185 21.89 -4.59 7.61
N GLU A 186 23.20 -4.70 7.35
CA GLU A 186 23.71 -4.72 5.99
C GLU A 186 23.07 -5.91 5.27
N PRO A 187 22.58 -5.75 4.02
CA PRO A 187 22.16 -6.88 3.21
C PRO A 187 23.36 -7.82 3.16
N GLN A 188 23.24 -8.99 3.78
CA GLN A 188 24.35 -9.94 3.84
C GLN A 188 24.63 -10.52 2.45
N ASP A 189 23.67 -10.40 1.54
CA ASP A 189 23.77 -10.82 0.15
C ASP A 189 24.09 -9.64 -0.78
N PRO A 190 25.17 -9.71 -1.58
CA PRO A 190 25.46 -8.72 -2.62
C PRO A 190 24.27 -8.46 -3.57
N THR A 191 23.44 -9.48 -3.84
CA THR A 191 22.27 -9.36 -4.72
C THR A 191 21.21 -8.42 -4.15
N GLU A 192 20.90 -8.55 -2.85
CA GLU A 192 19.96 -7.67 -2.15
C GLU A 192 20.44 -6.21 -2.16
N ARG A 193 21.76 -6.02 -2.04
CA ARG A 193 22.40 -4.70 -2.04
C ARG A 193 22.26 -4.03 -3.41
N GLU A 194 22.45 -4.78 -4.49
CA GLU A 194 22.25 -4.30 -5.86
C GLU A 194 20.79 -3.90 -6.11
N LEU A 195 19.83 -4.77 -5.77
CA LEU A 195 18.40 -4.48 -5.89
C LEU A 195 18.00 -3.21 -5.12
N LEU A 196 18.49 -3.06 -3.88
CA LEU A 196 18.23 -1.84 -3.09
C LEU A 196 18.80 -0.58 -3.75
N THR A 197 19.98 -0.66 -4.37
CA THR A 197 20.53 0.48 -5.11
C THR A 197 19.72 0.81 -6.36
N GLU A 198 19.24 -0.21 -7.08
CA GLU A 198 18.37 -0.02 -8.24
C GLU A 198 17.06 0.67 -7.84
N VAL A 199 16.38 0.16 -6.82
CA VAL A 199 15.13 0.74 -6.29
C VAL A 199 15.34 2.20 -5.87
N ARG A 200 16.42 2.50 -5.15
CA ARG A 200 16.74 3.88 -4.72
C ARG A 200 16.99 4.81 -5.90
N THR A 201 17.76 4.39 -6.90
CA THR A 201 18.01 5.23 -8.09
C THR A 201 16.76 5.43 -8.93
N SER A 202 15.90 4.41 -9.04
CA SER A 202 14.59 4.51 -9.70
C SER A 202 13.69 5.52 -9.01
N LEU A 203 13.59 5.45 -7.67
CA LEU A 203 12.85 6.40 -6.86
C LEU A 203 13.34 7.84 -7.09
N GLN A 204 14.65 8.09 -6.97
CA GLN A 204 15.23 9.43 -7.18
C GLN A 204 14.95 9.98 -8.58
N LYS A 205 15.00 9.13 -9.62
CA LYS A 205 14.64 9.52 -10.99
C LYS A 205 13.17 9.91 -11.10
N LYS A 206 12.27 9.16 -10.47
CA LYS A 206 10.82 9.44 -10.46
C LYS A 206 10.51 10.72 -9.69
N GLU A 207 11.14 10.96 -8.54
CA GLU A 207 11.00 12.20 -7.78
C GLU A 207 11.47 13.43 -8.55
N LYS A 208 12.62 13.33 -9.23
CA LYS A 208 13.12 14.42 -10.07
C LYS A 208 12.13 14.74 -11.19
N ARG A 209 11.62 13.71 -11.89
CA ARG A 209 10.59 13.88 -12.93
C ARG A 209 9.32 14.53 -12.40
N LEU A 210 8.85 14.13 -11.22
CA LEU A 210 7.69 14.74 -10.58
C LEU A 210 7.91 16.22 -10.26
N LYS A 211 9.08 16.58 -9.72
CA LYS A 211 9.46 17.98 -9.47
C LYS A 211 9.49 18.79 -10.76
N ASP A 212 10.00 18.21 -11.85
CA ASP A 212 10.06 18.85 -13.16
C ASP A 212 8.64 19.07 -13.74
N ILE A 213 7.76 18.07 -13.65
CA ILE A 213 6.35 18.17 -14.07
C ILE A 213 5.62 19.24 -13.27
N SER A 214 5.79 19.26 -11.94
CA SER A 214 5.18 20.26 -11.06
C SER A 214 5.64 21.69 -11.40
N ARG A 215 6.93 21.88 -11.69
CA ARG A 215 7.48 23.17 -12.14
C ARG A 215 6.97 23.59 -13.52
N SER A 216 6.69 22.64 -14.41
CA SER A 216 6.12 22.92 -15.74
C SER A 216 4.63 23.30 -15.72
N GLY A 217 3.98 23.31 -14.55
CA GLY A 217 2.59 23.79 -14.39
C GLY A 217 1.53 22.94 -15.11
N SER A 218 1.88 21.75 -15.61
CA SER A 218 0.95 20.91 -16.36
C SER A 218 0.13 20.04 -15.42
N SER A 219 -0.88 20.60 -14.75
CA SER A 219 -1.95 19.75 -14.22
C SER A 219 -2.74 19.23 -15.43
N ILE A 220 -2.81 17.90 -15.54
CA ILE A 220 -3.46 17.19 -16.64
C ILE A 220 -4.93 17.64 -16.75
N LEU A 221 -5.59 17.88 -15.61
CA LEU A 221 -6.95 18.43 -15.52
C LEU A 221 -7.13 19.82 -16.17
N ARG A 222 -6.18 20.75 -16.03
CA ARG A 222 -6.30 22.08 -16.71
C ARG A 222 -6.15 21.97 -18.21
N LYS A 223 -5.38 20.99 -18.71
CA LYS A 223 -5.24 20.78 -20.16
C LYS A 223 -6.54 20.27 -20.78
N PHE A 224 -7.28 19.43 -20.07
CA PHE A 224 -8.57 18.94 -20.53
C PHE A 224 -9.69 19.99 -20.43
N GLN A 225 -9.74 20.81 -19.37
CA GLN A 225 -10.69 21.96 -19.32
C GLN A 225 -10.42 23.01 -20.41
N LYS A 226 -9.16 23.19 -20.83
CA LYS A 226 -8.81 24.16 -21.88
C LYS A 226 -9.18 23.69 -23.30
N ALA A 227 -9.42 22.40 -23.50
CA ALA A 227 -9.88 21.85 -24.78
C ALA A 227 -11.40 22.01 -24.97
N SER A 228 -12.18 22.16 -23.89
CA SER A 228 -13.64 22.31 -23.94
C SER A 228 -14.13 23.78 -23.93
N GLY A 229 -13.23 24.75 -23.75
CA GLY A 229 -13.56 26.18 -23.60
C GLY A 229 -13.30 27.06 -24.82
N GLY A 230 -13.11 26.47 -26.01
CA GLY A 230 -12.72 27.19 -27.22
C GLY A 230 -13.75 27.12 -28.35
N GLN A 231 -14.94 27.71 -28.17
CA GLN A 231 -15.80 28.13 -29.28
C GLN A 231 -16.43 29.49 -28.93
N PHE A 232 -16.00 30.52 -29.64
CA PHE A 232 -16.86 31.66 -30.00
C PHE A 232 -17.55 31.29 -31.32
#